data_AF-A0A4R9AMM8-F1
#
_entry.id   AF-A0A4R9AMM8-F1
#
_cell.length_a   1.000
_cell.length_b   1.000
_cell.length_c   1.000
_cell.angle_alpha   90.00
_cell.angle_beta   90.00
_cell.angle_gamma   90.00
#
_symmetry.space_group_name_H-M   'P 1'
#
loop_
_entity.id
_entity.type
_entity.pdbx_description
1 polymer ?
#
loop_
_entity_poly.entity_id
_entity_poly.type
_entity_poly.pdbx_seq_one_letter_code
_entity_poly.pdbx_strand_id
1 'polypeptide(L)'
;MKNSSAGRVFAVGGALVLLGVGFVFTALFSYFIRYSQVDSLIGSIDNDLYLRLSQLFAAEKALLTLGGMTFSAGIVWAIFGAVRFRRHTAVG
;
A
#
# COMPACT_ATOMS: atom_id res chain seq x y z
N MET A 1 -19.56 -27.46 9.47
CA MET A 1 -19.43 -26.00 9.22
C MET A 1 -18.05 -25.42 9.64
N LYS A 2 -16.91 -26.09 9.40
CA LYS A 2 -15.60 -25.70 9.98
C LYS A 2 -14.66 -24.92 9.02
N ASN A 3 -15.02 -24.73 7.75
CA ASN A 3 -14.14 -24.11 6.72
C ASN A 3 -14.31 -22.60 6.52
N SER A 4 -15.30 -21.94 7.16
CA SER A 4 -15.62 -20.54 6.87
C SER A 4 -14.58 -19.54 7.40
N SER A 5 -13.92 -19.85 8.53
CA SER A 5 -12.99 -18.92 9.18
C SER A 5 -11.66 -18.81 8.47
N ALA A 6 -11.12 -19.91 7.93
CA ALA A 6 -9.84 -19.91 7.22
C ALA A 6 -9.92 -19.17 5.88
N GLY A 7 -11.00 -19.35 5.12
CA GLY A 7 -11.23 -18.61 3.86
C GLY A 7 -11.32 -17.10 4.08
N ARG A 8 -11.91 -16.66 5.19
CA ARG A 8 -11.97 -15.24 5.58
C ARG A 8 -10.59 -14.66 5.89
N VAL A 9 -9.70 -15.41 6.55
CA VAL A 9 -8.33 -14.96 6.86
C VAL A 9 -7.53 -14.71 5.58
N PHE A 10 -7.62 -15.61 4.61
CA PHE A 10 -6.97 -15.44 3.31
C PHE A 10 -7.58 -14.29 2.49
N ALA A 11 -8.91 -14.14 2.50
CA ALA A 11 -9.58 -13.04 1.81
C ALA A 11 -9.20 -11.67 2.40
N VAL A 12 -9.14 -11.55 3.73
CA VAL A 12 -8.73 -10.31 4.42
C VAL A 12 -7.25 -10.02 4.18
N GLY A 13 -6.38 -11.04 4.27
CA GLY A 13 -4.95 -10.88 3.97
C GLY A 13 -4.72 -10.43 2.52
N GLY A 14 -5.41 -11.06 1.56
CA GLY A 14 -5.34 -10.67 0.15
C GLY A 14 -5.87 -9.26 -0.12
N ALA A 15 -6.98 -8.88 0.51
CA ALA A 15 -7.52 -7.53 0.41
C ALA A 15 -6.56 -6.46 0.96
N LEU A 16 -5.90 -6.73 2.09
CA LEU A 16 -4.89 -5.85 2.68
C LEU A 16 -3.67 -5.69 1.78
N VAL A 17 -3.21 -6.77 1.15
CA VAL A 17 -2.11 -6.74 0.17
C VAL A 17 -2.48 -5.87 -1.03
N LEU A 18 -3.67 -6.09 -1.62
CA LEU A 18 -4.14 -5.30 -2.77
C LEU A 18 -4.33 -3.83 -2.43
N LEU A 19 -4.85 -3.51 -1.24
CA LEU A 19 -4.94 -2.14 -0.75
C LEU A 19 -3.56 -1.50 -0.60
N GLY A 20 -2.59 -2.23 -0.02
CA GLY A 20 -1.21 -1.76 0.11
C GLY A 20 -0.57 -1.45 -1.25
N VAL A 21 -0.75 -2.34 -2.23
CA VAL A 21 -0.31 -2.12 -3.61
C VAL A 21 -0.99 -0.88 -4.22
N GLY A 22 -2.30 -0.72 -4.00
CA GLY A 22 -3.05 0.45 -4.45
C GLY A 22 -2.46 1.76 -3.91
N PHE A 23 -2.21 1.84 -2.60
CA PHE A 23 -1.63 3.04 -1.99
C PHE A 23 -0.23 3.37 -2.52
N VAL A 24 0.64 2.36 -2.68
CA VAL A 24 1.97 2.55 -3.26
C VAL A 24 1.88 3.03 -4.71
N PHE A 25 0.99 2.43 -5.51
CA PHE A 25 0.78 2.82 -6.90
C PHE A 25 0.24 4.25 -7.01
N THR A 26 -0.73 4.63 -6.18
CA THR A 26 -1.27 6.00 -6.14
C THR A 26 -0.18 7.01 -5.77
N ALA A 27 0.67 6.70 -4.78
CA ALA A 27 1.78 7.58 -4.41
C ALA A 27 2.79 7.76 -5.56
N LEU A 28 3.19 6.66 -6.21
CA LEU A 28 4.12 6.69 -7.35
C LEU A 28 3.53 7.42 -8.56
N PHE A 29 2.24 7.21 -8.85
CA PHE A 29 1.55 7.88 -9.94
C PHE A 29 1.43 9.39 -9.69
N SER A 30 1.13 9.80 -8.45
CA SER A 30 1.09 11.20 -8.05
C SER A 30 2.46 11.87 -8.21
N TYR A 31 3.53 11.17 -7.84
CA TYR A 31 4.91 11.61 -8.06
C TYR A 31 5.23 11.80 -9.55
N PHE A 32 4.82 10.85 -10.41
CA PHE A 32 5.11 10.91 -11.84
C PHE A 32 4.40 12.06 -12.56
N ILE A 33 3.12 12.31 -12.25
CA ILE A 33 2.37 13.46 -12.78
C ILE A 33 3.07 14.76 -12.40
N ARG A 34 3.51 14.89 -11.14
CA ARG A 34 4.23 16.08 -10.68
C ARG A 34 5.56 16.27 -11.39
N TYR A 35 6.36 15.21 -11.50
CA TYR A 35 7.64 15.29 -12.19
C TYR A 35 7.46 15.82 -13.61
N SER A 36 6.43 15.35 -14.32
CA SER A 36 6.07 15.86 -15.64
C SER A 36 5.59 17.32 -15.64
N GLN A 37 4.86 17.77 -14.61
CA GLN A 37 4.41 19.15 -14.50
C GLN A 37 5.54 20.12 -14.16
N VAL A 38 6.48 19.71 -13.31
CA VAL A 38 7.66 20.52 -12.93
C VAL A 38 8.60 20.70 -14.12
N ASP A 39 8.78 19.67 -14.94
CA ASP A 39 9.58 19.74 -16.17
C ASP A 39 8.99 20.76 -17.17
N SER A 40 7.66 20.88 -17.24
CA SER A 40 6.97 21.93 -18.00
C SER A 40 7.03 23.33 -17.38
N LEU A 41 7.39 23.48 -16.10
CA LEU A 41 7.37 24.75 -15.36
C LEU A 41 8.76 25.38 -15.14
N ILE A 42 9.82 24.79 -15.70
CA ILE A 42 11.23 25.20 -15.58
C ILE A 42 11.51 26.69 -15.96
N GLY A 43 10.53 27.41 -16.51
CA GLY A 43 10.63 28.86 -16.81
C GLY A 43 10.09 29.83 -15.74
N SER A 44 9.34 29.40 -14.73
CA SER A 44 8.68 30.30 -13.76
C SER A 44 8.91 29.83 -12.32
N ILE A 45 10.01 30.27 -11.71
CA ILE A 45 10.41 29.89 -10.35
C ILE A 45 9.65 30.78 -9.35
N ASP A 46 8.45 30.37 -8.98
CA ASP A 46 7.71 30.94 -7.86
C ASP A 46 7.97 30.16 -6.57
N ASN A 47 8.35 30.86 -5.50
CA ASN A 47 8.63 30.28 -4.17
C ASN A 47 7.40 29.57 -3.55
N ASP A 48 6.19 29.97 -3.92
CA ASP A 48 4.95 29.36 -3.45
C ASP A 48 4.77 27.92 -4.00
N LEU A 49 5.36 27.64 -5.17
CA LEU A 49 5.37 26.32 -5.79
C LEU A 49 6.18 25.32 -4.94
N TYR A 50 7.31 25.74 -4.38
CA TYR A 50 8.15 24.90 -3.52
C TYR A 50 7.44 24.52 -2.21
N LEU A 51 6.73 25.46 -1.60
CA LEU A 51 5.97 25.23 -0.37
C LEU A 51 4.82 24.24 -0.62
N ARG A 52 4.08 24.40 -1.73
CA ARG A 52 3.03 23.47 -2.15
C ARG A 52 3.56 22.09 -2.50
N LEU A 53 4.71 22.00 -3.17
CA LEU A 53 5.39 20.72 -3.42
C LEU A 53 5.75 20.03 -2.10
N SER A 54 6.33 20.75 -1.14
CA SER A 54 6.78 20.17 0.13
C SER A 54 5.65 19.56 0.98
N GLN A 55 4.48 20.23 1.02
CA GLN A 55 3.32 19.73 1.76
C GLN A 55 2.68 18.51 1.09
N LEU A 56 2.71 18.44 -0.25
CA LEU A 56 2.19 17.29 -0.98
C LEU A 56 3.11 16.06 -0.94
N PHE A 57 4.43 16.25 -0.81
CA PHE A 57 5.37 15.16 -0.52
C PHE A 57 5.07 14.49 0.83
N ALA A 58 4.57 15.24 1.81
CA ALA A 58 4.17 14.65 3.09
C ALA A 58 3.00 13.66 2.92
N ALA A 59 2.05 13.95 2.03
CA ALA A 59 0.93 13.07 1.73
C ALA A 59 1.37 11.81 0.97
N GLU A 60 2.25 11.94 -0.02
CA GLU A 60 2.81 10.79 -0.76
C GLU A 60 3.65 9.88 0.16
N LYS A 61 4.43 10.48 1.06
CA LYS A 61 5.19 9.75 2.07
C LYS A 61 4.28 9.04 3.07
N ALA A 62 3.18 9.67 3.48
CA ALA A 62 2.17 9.04 4.32
C ALA A 62 1.48 7.86 3.61
N LEU A 63 1.13 8.02 2.33
CA LEU A 63 0.55 6.95 1.50
C LEU A 63 1.52 5.79 1.29
N LEU A 64 2.80 6.05 1.05
CA LEU A 64 3.84 5.01 0.96
C LEU A 64 4.01 4.27 2.28
N THR A 65 3.98 5.00 3.41
CA THR A 65 4.10 4.40 4.74
C THR A 65 2.88 3.53 5.06
N LEU A 66 1.66 4.05 4.82
CA LEU A 66 0.41 3.31 4.98
C LEU A 66 0.32 2.11 4.04
N GLY A 67 0.73 2.27 2.78
CA GLY A 67 0.81 1.21 1.80
C GLY A 67 1.77 0.10 2.23
N GLY A 68 2.97 0.46 2.68
CA GLY A 68 3.94 -0.49 3.23
C GLY A 68 3.43 -1.22 4.47
N MET A 69 2.79 -0.51 5.40
CA MET A 69 2.21 -1.11 6.61
C MET A 69 1.07 -2.09 6.28
N THR A 70 0.13 -1.68 5.42
CA THR A 70 -1.02 -2.51 5.03
C THR A 70 -0.58 -3.73 4.21
N PHE A 71 0.38 -3.56 3.30
CA PHE A 71 1.00 -4.66 2.57
C PHE A 71 1.69 -5.67 3.51
N SER A 72 2.53 -5.18 4.42
CA SER A 72 3.24 -6.03 5.39
C SER A 72 2.26 -6.77 6.31
N ALA A 73 1.23 -6.08 6.81
CA ALA A 73 0.19 -6.69 7.63
C ALA A 73 -0.58 -7.78 6.87
N GLY A 74 -0.89 -7.54 5.58
CA GLY A 74 -1.53 -8.51 4.70
C GLY A 74 -0.69 -9.77 4.49
N ILE A 75 0.63 -9.62 4.30
CA ILE A 75 1.57 -10.75 4.20
C ILE A 75 1.59 -11.56 5.49
N VAL A 76 1.73 -10.90 6.66
CA VAL A 76 1.74 -11.58 7.95
C VAL A 76 0.44 -12.36 8.17
N TRP A 77 -0.70 -11.78 7.82
CA TRP A 77 -1.99 -12.46 7.88
C TRP A 77 -2.08 -13.66 6.94
N ALA A 78 -1.57 -13.53 5.71
CA ALA A 78 -1.53 -14.65 4.75
C ALA A 78 -0.65 -15.80 5.25
N ILE A 79 0.52 -15.50 5.82
CA ILE A 79 1.43 -16.50 6.43
C ILE A 79 0.76 -17.17 7.62
N PHE A 80 0.14 -16.39 8.51
CA PHE A 80 -0.58 -16.94 9.67
C PHE A 80 -1.72 -17.87 9.24
N GLY A 81 -2.48 -17.47 8.20
CA GLY A 81 -3.49 -18.31 7.57
C GLY A 81 -2.91 -19.64 7.06
N ALA A 82 -1.79 -19.59 6.34
CA ALA A 82 -1.12 -20.77 5.80
C ALA A 82 -0.59 -21.73 6.88
N VAL A 83 0.03 -21.20 7.95
CA VAL A 83 0.54 -22.00 9.07
C VAL A 83 -0.60 -22.68 9.82
N ARG A 84 -1.70 -21.96 10.08
CA ARG A 84 -2.87 -22.53 10.75
C ARG A 84 -3.55 -23.61 9.92
N PHE A 85 -3.57 -23.46 8.58
CA PHE A 85 -4.10 -24.47 7.67
C PHE A 85 -3.26 -25.74 7.67
N ARG A 86 -1.92 -25.62 7.62
CA ARG A 86 -1.00 -26.78 7.70
C ARG A 86 -1.13 -27.58 8.99
N ARG A 87 -1.38 -26.91 10.13
CA ARG A 87 -1.60 -27.61 11.41
C ARG A 87 -2.89 -28.42 11.43
N HIS A 88 -3.93 -28.03 10.69
CA HIS A 88 -5.16 -28.81 10.61
C HIS A 88 -5.05 -30.05 9.72
N THR A 89 -4.18 -30.03 8.72
CA THR A 89 -3.93 -31.19 7.83
C THR A 89 -2.93 -32.21 8.40
N ALA A 90 -2.11 -31.83 9.38
CA ALA A 90 -1.11 -32.72 9.98
C ALA A 90 -1.61 -33.52 11.20
N VAL A 91 -2.85 -33.27 11.65
CA VAL A 91 -3.48 -33.97 12.79
C VAL A 91 -4.75 -34.72 12.33
N GLY A 92 -4.86 -34.98 11.03
CA GLY A 92 -5.94 -35.76 10.41
C GLY A 92 -5.42 -37.12 9.99
#